data_AF-A0A436H0G6-F1
#
_entry.id   AF-A0A436H0G6-F1
#
_cell.length_a   1.000
_cell.length_b   1.000
_cell.length_c   1.000
_cell.angle_alpha   90.00
_cell.angle_beta   90.00
_cell.angle_gamma   90.00
#
_symmetry.space_group_name_H-M   'P 1'
#
loop_
_entity.id
_entity.type
_entity.pdbx_description
1 polymer ?
#
loop_
_entity_poly.entity_id
_entity_poly.type
_entity_poly.pdbx_seq_one_letter_code
_entity_poly.pdbx_strand_id
1 'polypeptide(L)'
;MQFFALLTRNTEKFADADFAPLLPGEAEQRRTLYAEGAVRQVWNRGDIPGSGMMLEAADDAEVRGHLATLPLVKAGMMDIAAIVPLKPYPGFGPKH
;
A
#
# COMPACT_ATOMS: atom_id res chain seq x y z
N MET A 1 -1.54 -10.42 -10.86
CA MET A 1 -1.51 -11.22 -9.61
C MET A 1 -1.89 -10.30 -8.48
N GLN A 2 -2.46 -10.84 -7.40
CA GLN A 2 -2.88 -10.03 -6.26
C GLN A 2 -1.85 -10.05 -5.14
N PHE A 3 -1.70 -8.92 -4.47
CA PHE A 3 -0.79 -8.76 -3.35
C PHE A 3 -1.47 -8.03 -2.21
N PHE A 4 -1.17 -8.41 -0.97
CA PHE A 4 -1.34 -7.52 0.17
C PHE A 4 -0.03 -6.82 0.47
N ALA A 5 -0.11 -5.51 0.69
CA ALA A 5 0.99 -4.72 1.23
C ALA A 5 0.58 -4.11 2.57
N LEU A 6 1.45 -4.23 3.56
CA LEU A 6 1.31 -3.55 4.85
C LEU A 6 2.39 -2.48 4.96
N LEU A 7 1.96 -1.27 5.25
CA LEU A 7 2.82 -0.12 5.45
C LEU A 7 2.66 0.43 6.86
N THR A 8 3.74 0.93 7.44
CA THR A 8 3.80 1.50 8.78
C THR A 8 4.45 2.87 8.73
N ARG A 9 3.85 3.89 9.33
CA ARG A 9 4.51 5.19 9.47
C ARG A 9 5.65 5.09 10.48
N ASN A 10 6.77 5.73 10.18
CA ASN A 10 7.91 5.76 11.08
C ASN A 10 7.75 6.86 12.15
N THR A 11 6.84 6.64 13.10
CA THR A 11 6.52 7.61 14.17
C THR A 11 7.59 7.68 15.25
N GLU A 12 8.60 6.81 15.21
CA GLU A 12 9.78 6.92 16.08
C GLU A 12 10.72 8.05 15.62
N LYS A 13 10.73 8.35 14.32
CA LYS A 13 11.61 9.37 13.72
C LYS A 13 10.91 10.65 13.33
N PHE A 14 9.60 10.61 13.06
CA PHE A 14 8.83 11.73 12.53
C PHE A 14 7.60 12.00 13.39
N ALA A 15 7.30 13.29 13.60
CA ALA A 15 6.10 13.74 14.28
C ALA A 15 4.96 13.98 13.27
N ASP A 16 3.72 14.06 13.76
CA ASP A 16 2.53 14.28 12.92
C ASP A 16 2.64 15.50 11.98
N ALA A 17 3.32 16.55 12.44
CA ALA A 17 3.58 17.77 11.66
C ALA A 17 4.47 17.53 10.43
N ASP A 18 5.35 16.53 10.47
CA ASP A 18 6.23 16.18 9.34
C ASP A 18 5.47 15.48 8.22
N PHE A 19 4.42 14.71 8.56
CA PHE A 19 3.58 14.02 7.59
C PHE A 19 2.61 14.98 6.88
N ALA A 20 2.07 15.96 7.61
CA ALA A 20 0.96 16.80 7.16
C ALA A 20 1.14 17.43 5.76
N PRO A 21 2.32 17.97 5.39
CA PRO A 21 2.55 18.54 4.07
C PRO A 21 2.45 17.52 2.92
N LEU A 22 2.73 16.24 3.19
CA LEU A 22 2.77 15.18 2.18
C LEU A 22 1.42 14.44 2.04
N LEU A 23 0.53 14.52 3.03
CA LEU A 23 -0.75 13.81 3.04
C LEU A 23 -1.65 14.12 1.82
N PRO A 24 -1.77 15.37 1.32
CA PRO A 24 -2.56 15.64 0.12
C PRO A 24 -2.02 14.90 -1.11
N GLY A 25 -0.70 14.96 -1.33
CA GLY A 25 -0.06 14.24 -2.43
C GLY A 25 -0.13 12.72 -2.28
N GLU A 26 -0.05 12.23 -1.05
CA GLU A 26 -0.22 10.81 -0.73
C GLU A 26 -1.63 10.30 -1.08
N ALA A 27 -2.66 11.09 -0.76
CA ALA A 27 -4.03 10.76 -1.11
C ALA A 27 -4.27 10.80 -2.63
N GLU A 28 -3.77 11.84 -3.31
CA GLU A 28 -3.87 11.95 -4.77
C GLU A 28 -3.16 10.79 -5.48
N GLN A 29 -1.93 10.44 -5.08
CA GLN A 29 -1.21 9.34 -5.72
C GLN A 29 -1.92 7.99 -5.52
N ARG A 30 -2.52 7.75 -4.34
CA ARG A 30 -3.34 6.55 -4.11
C ARG A 30 -4.59 6.53 -4.98
N ARG A 31 -5.22 7.69 -5.24
CA ARG A 31 -6.35 7.80 -6.18
C ARG A 31 -5.92 7.48 -7.61
N THR A 32 -4.77 7.99 -8.04
CA THR A 32 -4.18 7.67 -9.35
C THR A 32 -3.97 6.17 -9.52
N LEU A 33 -3.27 5.53 -8.57
CA LEU A 33 -3.02 4.09 -8.61
C LEU A 33 -4.32 3.26 -8.57
N TYR A 34 -5.36 3.76 -7.88
CA TYR A 34 -6.67 3.14 -7.89
C TYR A 34 -7.36 3.25 -9.26
N ALA A 35 -7.32 4.44 -9.87
CA ALA A 35 -7.89 4.68 -11.19
C ALA A 35 -7.20 3.86 -12.29
N GLU A 36 -5.90 3.64 -12.17
CA GLU A 36 -5.08 2.78 -13.05
C GLU A 36 -5.31 1.28 -12.80
N GLY A 37 -6.02 0.92 -11.73
CA GLY A 37 -6.32 -0.47 -11.38
C GLY A 37 -5.22 -1.19 -10.60
N ALA A 38 -4.06 -0.58 -10.41
CA ALA A 38 -2.95 -1.12 -9.62
C ALA A 38 -3.32 -1.29 -8.15
N VAL A 39 -4.13 -0.39 -7.58
CA VAL A 39 -4.66 -0.49 -6.22
C VAL A 39 -6.15 -0.85 -6.28
N ARG A 40 -6.56 -1.90 -5.57
CA ARG A 40 -7.95 -2.37 -5.51
C ARG A 40 -8.65 -2.00 -4.22
N GLN A 41 -7.93 -2.00 -3.11
CA GLN A 41 -8.47 -1.65 -1.79
C GLN A 41 -7.40 -1.00 -0.93
N VAL A 42 -7.79 -0.06 -0.08
CA VAL A 42 -6.91 0.66 0.86
C VAL A 42 -7.66 0.86 2.16
N TRP A 43 -7.00 0.54 3.28
CA TRP A 43 -7.51 0.82 4.62
C TRP A 43 -6.40 1.36 5.50
N ASN A 44 -6.77 2.16 6.48
CA ASN A 44 -5.89 2.42 7.61
C ASN A 44 -5.79 1.18 8.47
N ARG A 45 -4.61 0.97 9.03
CA ARG A 45 -4.38 -0.05 10.04
C ARG A 45 -5.06 0.35 11.34
N GLY A 46 -5.74 -0.60 11.98
CA GLY A 46 -6.45 -0.38 13.25
C GLY A 46 -5.56 -0.58 14.48
N ASP A 47 -4.37 -1.16 14.31
CA ASP A 47 -3.41 -1.47 15.36
C ASP A 47 -2.33 -0.38 15.52
N ILE A 48 -1.79 0.12 14.41
CA ILE A 48 -0.73 1.14 14.39
C ILE A 48 -0.89 2.11 13.22
N PRO A 49 -0.29 3.32 13.26
CA PRO A 49 -0.31 4.25 12.14
C PRO A 49 0.27 3.65 10.86
N GLY A 50 -0.53 3.59 9.80
CA GLY A 50 -0.14 2.94 8.55
C GLY A 50 -1.33 2.54 7.71
N SER A 51 -1.07 1.77 6.65
CA SER A 51 -2.13 1.30 5.75
C SER A 51 -1.94 -0.16 5.33
N GLY A 52 -3.05 -0.85 5.14
CA GLY A 52 -3.12 -2.11 4.40
C GLY A 52 -3.68 -1.84 3.01
N MET A 53 -3.09 -2.45 1.99
CA MET A 53 -3.47 -2.25 0.59
C MET A 53 -3.57 -3.60 -0.12
N MET A 54 -4.56 -3.74 -1.01
CA MET A 54 -4.61 -4.81 -1.99
C MET A 54 -4.24 -4.26 -3.36
N LEU A 55 -3.24 -4.87 -3.99
CA LEU A 55 -2.71 -4.43 -5.28
C LEU A 55 -2.81 -5.53 -6.35
N GLU A 56 -2.98 -5.11 -7.60
CA GLU A 56 -2.75 -5.92 -8.79
C GLU A 56 -1.37 -5.58 -9.36
N ALA A 57 -0.54 -6.60 -9.57
CA ALA A 57 0.79 -6.47 -10.17
C ALA A 57 1.22 -7.80 -10.80
N ALA A 58 2.19 -7.78 -11.71
CA ALA A 58 2.83 -8.94 -12.29
C ALA A 58 3.71 -9.67 -11.26
N ASP A 59 4.45 -8.92 -10.43
CA ASP A 59 5.39 -9.44 -9.44
C ASP A 59 5.60 -8.48 -8.25
N ASP A 60 6.44 -8.90 -7.29
CA ASP A 60 6.80 -8.09 -6.10
C ASP A 60 7.52 -6.79 -6.47
N ALA A 61 8.32 -6.78 -7.55
CA ALA A 61 9.07 -5.61 -7.96
C ALA A 61 8.15 -4.50 -8.48
N GLU A 62 7.10 -4.86 -9.22
CA GLU A 62 6.07 -3.89 -9.65
C GLU A 62 5.28 -3.34 -8.45
N VAL A 63 4.93 -4.17 -7.45
CA VAL A 63 4.32 -3.67 -6.20
C VAL A 63 5.23 -2.62 -5.54
N ARG A 64 6.52 -2.92 -5.39
CA ARG A 64 7.49 -1.97 -4.82
C ARG A 64 7.61 -0.71 -5.66
N GLY A 65 7.55 -0.83 -6.99
CA GLY A 65 7.53 0.29 -7.92
C GLY A 65 6.35 1.22 -7.65
N HIS A 66 5.13 0.69 -7.55
CA HIS A 66 3.95 1.48 -7.19
C HIS A 66 4.09 2.13 -5.81
N LEU A 67 4.51 1.38 -4.79
CA LEU A 67 4.67 1.90 -3.43
C LEU A 67 5.75 2.99 -3.35
N ALA A 68 6.82 2.90 -4.14
CA ALA A 68 7.89 3.91 -4.19
C ALA A 68 7.43 5.24 -4.80
N THR A 69 6.30 5.27 -5.52
CA THR A 69 5.70 6.53 -6.00
C THR A 69 4.98 7.31 -4.90
N LEU A 70 4.63 6.66 -3.78
CA LEU A 70 3.92 7.30 -2.68
C LEU A 70 4.84 8.31 -1.97
N PRO A 71 4.43 9.58 -1.82
CA PRO A 71 5.23 10.62 -1.19
C PRO A 71 5.82 10.24 0.17
N LEU A 72 5.05 9.57 1.04
CA LEU A 72 5.54 9.17 2.36
C LEU A 72 6.58 8.05 2.30
N VAL A 73 6.47 7.12 1.34
CA VAL A 73 7.48 6.07 1.11
C VAL A 73 8.75 6.70 0.54
N LYS A 74 8.61 7.57 -0.46
CA LYS A 74 9.73 8.30 -1.07
C LYS A 74 10.50 9.16 -0.07
N ALA A 75 9.81 9.73 0.91
CA ALA A 75 10.41 10.52 1.99
C ALA A 75 11.02 9.66 3.12
N GLY A 76 10.91 8.32 3.07
CA GLY A 76 11.36 7.43 4.14
C GLY A 76 10.55 7.55 5.44
N MET A 77 9.34 8.13 5.37
CA MET A 77 8.44 8.32 6.49
C MET A 77 7.47 7.14 6.68
N MET A 78 7.45 6.21 5.73
CA MET A 78 6.61 5.03 5.77
C MET A 78 7.36 3.81 5.26
N ASP A 79 7.44 2.79 6.12
CA ASP A 79 8.15 1.54 5.87
C ASP A 79 7.20 0.49 5.28
N ILE A 80 7.70 -0.34 4.37
CA ILE A 80 6.98 -1.50 3.82
C ILE A 80 7.23 -2.67 4.78
N ALA A 81 6.27 -2.93 5.66
CA ALA A 81 6.36 -3.99 6.66
C ALA A 81 6.20 -5.39 6.04
N ALA A 82 5.37 -5.53 5.01
CA ALA A 82 5.20 -6.78 4.27
C ALA A 82 4.66 -6.55 2.86
N ILE A 83 5.06 -7.41 1.93
CA ILE A 83 4.39 -7.64 0.65
C ILE A 83 4.13 -9.15 0.57
N VAL A 84 2.87 -9.53 0.38
CA VAL A 84 2.43 -10.93 0.40
C VAL A 84 1.73 -11.26 -0.91
N PRO A 85 2.30 -12.13 -1.77
CA PRO A 85 1.60 -12.61 -2.96
C PRO A 85 0.42 -13.49 -2.58
N LEU A 86 -0.73 -13.25 -3.20
CA LEU A 86 -1.98 -13.95 -2.92
C LEU A 86 -2.28 -14.98 -4.01
N LYS A 87 -2.88 -16.08 -3.58
CA LYS A 87 -3.50 -17.06 -4.47
C LYS A 87 -5.01 -17.06 -4.21
N PRO A 88 -5.84 -17.25 -5.26
CA PRO A 88 -7.27 -17.42 -5.07
C PRO A 88 -7.54 -18.56 -4.07
N TYR A 89 -8.46 -18.35 -3.14
CA TYR A 89 -8.89 -19.42 -2.24
C TYR A 89 -9.71 -20.45 -3.04
N PRO A 90 -9.28 -21.73 -3.13
CA PRO A 90 -9.91 -22.71 -4.01
C PRO A 90 -11.41 -22.93 -3.74
N GLY A 91 -11.88 -22.66 -2.53
CA GLY A 91 -13.30 -22.78 -2.17
C GLY A 91 -14.25 -21.84 -2.91
N PHE A 92 -13.74 -20.79 -3.56
CA PHE A 92 -14.51 -19.90 -4.44
C PHE A 92 -14.33 -20.20 -5.94
N GLY A 93 -13.60 -21.26 -6.30
CA GLY A 93 -13.42 -21.71 -7.68
C GLY A 93 -14.66 -22.43 -8.24
N PRO A 94 -14.68 -22.73 -9.55
CA PRO A 94 -15.72 -23.55 -10.16
C PRO A 94 -15.83 -24.90 -9.44
N LYS A 95 -17.07 -25.32 -9.15
CA LYS A 95 -17.33 -26.69 -8.70
C LYS A 95 -17.26 -27.59 -9.93
N HIS A 96 -16.27 -28.47 -9.97
CA HIS A 96 -16.24 -29.59 -10.91
C HIS A 96 -17.20 -30.69 -10.45
#